data_AF-Q53934-F1
#
_entry.id   AF-Q53934-F1
#
_cell.length_a   1.000
_cell.length_b   1.000
_cell.length_c   1.000
_cell.angle_alpha   90.00
_cell.angle_beta   90.00
_cell.angle_gamma   90.00
#
_symmetry.space_group_name_H-M   'P 1'
#
loop_
_entity.id
_entity.type
_entity.pdbx_description
1 polymer ?
#
loop_
_entity_poly.entity_id
_entity_poly.type
_entity_poly.pdbx_seq_one_letter_code
_entity_poly.pdbx_strand_id
1 'polypeptide(L)'
;MTLAMTLGMSIGVRRTLWMMVGELAGVALVAIAAVMGVASMMLNYPQLFDILKWVGGLYLGYIGISMWRAKGKMANLDNTSSQISNRALITQGFVTAIANPKGWAFMISLLPPFISVDQAIAPQLMVLLSIIMMTEFFSMLAYASGGKPLNCF
;
A
#
# COMPACT_ATOMS: atom_id res chain seq x y z
N MET A 1 -4.98 4.31 1.21
CA MET A 1 -5.82 4.60 2.42
C MET A 1 -6.46 5.99 2.48
N THR A 2 -5.72 7.10 2.63
CA THR A 2 -6.35 8.45 2.77
C THR A 2 -7.15 8.85 1.54
N LEU A 3 -6.67 8.49 0.35
CA LEU A 3 -7.41 8.64 -0.91
C LEU A 3 -8.76 7.90 -0.88
N ALA A 4 -8.81 6.69 -0.30
CA ALA A 4 -10.05 5.92 -0.15
C ALA A 4 -11.04 6.62 0.79
N MET A 5 -10.56 7.24 1.87
CA MET A 5 -11.39 8.06 2.76
C MET A 5 -11.96 9.27 2.04
N THR A 6 -11.11 10.06 1.36
CA THR A 6 -11.53 11.25 0.61
C THR A 6 -12.56 10.92 -0.47
N LEU A 7 -12.32 9.89 -1.28
CA LEU A 7 -13.26 9.46 -2.31
C LEU A 7 -14.53 8.82 -1.72
N GLY A 8 -14.41 8.12 -0.58
CA GLY A 8 -15.55 7.61 0.17
C GLY A 8 -16.51 8.72 0.63
N MET A 9 -15.96 9.86 1.05
CA MET A 9 -16.72 11.06 1.44
C MET A 9 -17.29 11.82 0.24
N SER A 10 -16.55 11.92 -0.87
CA SER A 10 -16.94 12.78 -2.00
C SER A 10 -17.83 12.10 -3.04
N ILE A 11 -17.54 10.85 -3.41
CA ILE A 11 -18.23 10.12 -4.49
C ILE A 11 -18.88 8.81 -4.05
N GLY A 12 -18.76 8.48 -2.75
CA GLY A 12 -19.37 7.31 -2.12
C GLY A 12 -18.61 6.00 -2.33
N VAL A 13 -18.71 5.12 -1.33
CA VAL A 13 -17.98 3.83 -1.24
C VAL A 13 -18.05 3.00 -2.53
N ARG A 14 -19.23 2.91 -3.17
CA ARG A 14 -19.42 2.08 -4.38
C ARG A 14 -18.56 2.54 -5.56
N ARG A 15 -18.38 3.85 -5.74
CA ARG A 15 -17.46 4.38 -6.77
C ARG A 15 -16.00 4.24 -6.34
N THR A 16 -15.70 4.41 -5.05
CA THR A 16 -14.35 4.23 -4.50
C THR A 16 -13.79 2.84 -4.75
N LEU A 17 -14.63 1.80 -4.85
CA LEU A 17 -14.19 0.43 -5.20
C LEU A 17 -13.37 0.38 -6.49
N TRP A 18 -13.69 1.19 -7.50
CA TRP A 18 -12.90 1.23 -8.74
C TRP A 18 -11.48 1.74 -8.51
N MET A 19 -11.31 2.72 -7.63
CA MET A 19 -9.97 3.17 -7.22
C MET A 19 -9.24 2.08 -6.43
N MET A 20 -9.93 1.41 -5.51
CA MET A 20 -9.35 0.32 -4.71
C MET A 20 -8.81 -0.82 -5.59
N VAL A 21 -9.50 -1.18 -6.67
CA VAL A 21 -9.00 -2.19 -7.64
C VAL A 21 -7.64 -1.79 -8.20
N GLY A 22 -7.49 -0.52 -8.58
CA GLY A 22 -6.21 0.01 -9.05
C GLY A 22 -5.13 -0.01 -7.96
N GLU A 23 -5.46 0.46 -6.76
CA GLU A 23 -4.54 0.49 -5.61
C GLU A 23 -4.04 -0.92 -5.26
N LEU A 24 -4.94 -1.91 -5.19
CA LEU A 24 -4.59 -3.32 -4.95
C LEU A 24 -3.68 -3.89 -6.04
N ALA A 25 -3.97 -3.63 -7.31
CA ALA A 25 -3.11 -4.08 -8.41
C ALA A 25 -1.70 -3.45 -8.33
N GLY A 26 -1.61 -2.19 -7.95
CA GLY A 26 -0.33 -1.51 -7.75
C GLY A 26 0.44 -2.07 -6.56
N VAL A 27 -0.22 -2.30 -5.43
CA VAL A 27 0.39 -2.94 -4.25
C VAL A 27 0.88 -4.35 -4.58
N ALA A 28 0.13 -5.13 -5.36
CA ALA A 28 0.52 -6.46 -5.79
C ALA A 28 1.81 -6.41 -6.61
N LEU A 29 1.87 -5.48 -7.58
CA LEU A 29 3.06 -5.27 -8.40
C LEU A 29 4.28 -4.89 -7.55
N VAL A 30 4.12 -3.95 -6.62
CA VAL A 30 5.22 -3.52 -5.73
C VAL A 30 5.69 -4.69 -4.86
N ALA A 31 4.79 -5.47 -4.28
CA ALA A 31 5.14 -6.63 -3.45
C ALA A 31 5.88 -7.70 -4.25
N ILE A 32 5.40 -8.05 -5.45
CA ILE A 32 6.05 -9.00 -6.35
C ILE A 32 7.44 -8.51 -6.74
N ALA A 33 7.55 -7.25 -7.16
CA ALA A 33 8.83 -6.66 -7.56
C ALA A 33 9.83 -6.61 -6.40
N ALA A 34 9.38 -6.26 -5.20
CA ALA A 34 10.22 -6.25 -4.00
C ALA A 34 10.75 -7.65 -3.69
N VAL A 35 9.88 -8.67 -3.69
CA VAL A 35 10.29 -10.06 -3.44
C VAL A 35 11.28 -10.54 -4.50
N MET A 36 10.96 -10.38 -5.79
CA MET A 36 11.82 -10.85 -6.88
C MET A 36 13.18 -10.13 -6.89
N GLY A 37 13.18 -8.81 -6.68
CA GLY A 37 14.39 -8.01 -6.63
C GLY A 37 15.28 -8.37 -5.44
N VAL A 38 14.68 -8.54 -4.26
CA VAL A 38 15.43 -8.90 -3.05
C VAL A 38 15.91 -10.35 -3.09
N ALA A 39 15.11 -11.29 -3.62
CA ALA A 39 15.55 -12.68 -3.79
C ALA A 39 16.82 -12.78 -4.66
N SER A 40 16.92 -11.98 -5.72
CA SER A 40 18.14 -11.86 -6.54
C SER A 40 19.32 -11.31 -5.73
N MET A 41 19.10 -10.28 -4.91
CA MET A 41 20.14 -9.72 -4.04
C MET A 41 20.59 -10.69 -2.95
N MET A 42 19.70 -11.49 -2.38
CA MET A 42 20.04 -12.47 -1.34
C MET A 42 21.02 -13.52 -1.86
N LEU A 43 20.86 -13.97 -3.11
CA LEU A 43 21.72 -14.99 -3.71
C LEU A 43 23.07 -14.43 -4.19
N ASN A 44 23.08 -13.19 -4.73
CA ASN A 44 24.27 -12.62 -5.36
C ASN A 44 25.06 -11.67 -4.43
N TYR A 45 24.40 -11.02 -3.46
CA TYR A 45 24.98 -9.97 -2.61
C TYR A 45 24.50 -10.06 -1.14
N PRO A 46 24.87 -11.11 -0.38
CA PRO A 46 24.37 -11.33 0.98
C PRO A 46 24.66 -10.17 1.95
N GLN A 47 25.85 -9.57 1.87
CA GLN A 47 26.22 -8.42 2.72
C GLN A 47 25.35 -7.20 2.44
N LEU A 48 25.01 -6.95 1.17
CA LEU A 48 24.15 -5.84 0.79
C LEU A 48 22.72 -6.05 1.29
N PHE A 49 22.24 -7.29 1.26
CA PHE A 49 20.95 -7.67 1.83
C PHE A 49 20.89 -7.42 3.34
N ASP A 50 21.93 -7.79 4.10
CA ASP A 50 21.98 -7.52 5.54
C ASP A 50 21.95 -6.03 5.87
N ILE A 51 22.69 -5.21 5.11
CA ILE A 51 22.63 -3.74 5.25
C ILE A 51 21.21 -3.24 4.98
N LEU A 52 20.59 -3.72 3.89
CA LEU A 52 19.25 -3.32 3.48
C LEU A 52 18.19 -3.69 4.54
N LYS A 53 18.32 -4.82 5.23
CA LYS A 53 17.46 -5.19 6.38
C LYS A 53 17.54 -4.17 7.51
N TRP A 54 18.76 -3.79 7.91
CA TRP A 54 18.96 -2.82 8.98
C TRP A 54 18.46 -1.42 8.60
N VAL A 55 18.81 -0.95 7.40
CA VAL A 55 18.35 0.33 6.87
C VAL A 55 16.82 0.36 6.78
N GLY A 56 16.22 -0.71 6.29
CA GLY A 56 14.79 -0.89 6.20
C GLY A 56 14.08 -0.84 7.55
N GLY A 57 14.59 -1.59 8.53
CA GLY A 57 14.08 -1.58 9.90
C GLY A 57 14.17 -0.21 10.56
N LEU A 58 15.30 0.48 10.44
CA LEU A 58 15.48 1.85 10.93
C LEU A 58 14.51 2.83 10.26
N TYR A 59 14.31 2.70 8.95
CA TYR A 59 13.36 3.52 8.20
C TYR A 59 11.91 3.29 8.67
N LEU A 60 11.51 2.05 8.89
CA LEU A 60 10.19 1.73 9.45
C LEU A 60 10.02 2.29 10.87
N GLY A 61 11.05 2.20 11.71
CA GLY A 61 11.06 2.84 13.03
C GLY A 61 10.88 4.35 12.94
N TYR A 62 11.63 5.01 12.05
CA TYR A 62 11.48 6.43 11.77
C TYR A 62 10.06 6.79 11.31
N ILE A 63 9.49 6.02 10.37
CA ILE A 63 8.12 6.22 9.89
C ILE A 63 7.11 6.05 11.03
N GLY A 64 7.23 5.02 11.85
CA GLY A 64 6.36 4.80 13.02
C GLY A 64 6.39 5.98 13.99
N ILE A 65 7.58 6.46 14.35
CA ILE A 65 7.76 7.64 15.22
C ILE A 65 7.18 8.90 14.56
N SER A 66 7.39 9.07 13.25
CA SER A 66 6.87 10.22 12.51
C SER A 66 5.34 10.24 12.50
N MET A 67 4.69 9.06 12.44
CA MET A 67 3.24 8.92 12.51
C MET A 67 2.70 9.26 13.90
N TRP A 68 3.37 8.83 14.98
CA TRP A 68 2.98 9.22 16.35
C TRP A 68 3.14 10.72 16.61
N ARG A 69 4.12 11.37 15.98
CA ARG A 69 4.37 12.81 16.14
C ARG A 69 3.57 13.67 15.16
N ALA A 70 2.89 13.06 14.18
CA ALA A 70 2.14 13.79 13.18
C ALA A 70 0.92 14.47 13.81
N LYS A 71 0.86 15.80 13.73
CA LYS A 71 -0.36 16.55 14.01
C LYS A 71 -1.29 16.36 12.82
N GLY A 72 -2.50 15.82 13.06
CA GLY A 72 -3.47 15.54 12.00
C GLY A 72 -3.73 16.79 11.16
N LYS A 73 -3.32 16.78 9.90
CA LYS A 73 -3.84 17.69 8.89
C LYS A 73 -5.00 16.99 8.22
N MET A 74 -6.22 17.50 8.44
CA MET A 74 -7.33 17.12 7.58
C MET A 74 -6.99 17.55 6.16
N ALA A 75 -7.11 16.63 5.21
CA ALA A 75 -6.97 16.98 3.80
C ALA A 75 -8.06 17.99 3.45
N ASN A 76 -7.69 19.11 2.82
CA ASN A 76 -8.67 20.01 2.24
C ASN A 76 -9.46 19.22 1.19
N LEU A 77 -10.75 19.05 1.46
CA LEU A 77 -11.70 18.45 0.54
C LEU A 77 -12.00 19.49 -0.53
N ASP A 78 -11.07 19.69 -1.47
CA ASP A 78 -11.40 20.45 -2.68
C ASP A 78 -12.45 19.63 -3.44
N ASN A 79 -13.67 20.15 -3.45
CA ASN A 79 -14.85 19.59 -4.09
C ASN A 79 -14.59 19.33 -5.58
N THR A 80 -13.99 18.18 -5.91
CA THR A 80 -13.86 17.70 -7.28
C THR A 80 -15.16 17.02 -7.68
N SER A 81 -16.17 17.83 -7.95
CA SER A 81 -17.51 17.44 -8.41
C SER A 81 -17.56 17.07 -9.90
N SER A 82 -16.43 16.72 -10.53
CA SER A 82 -16.44 16.24 -11.91
C SER A 82 -16.81 14.75 -11.93
N GLN A 83 -17.55 14.32 -12.97
CA GLN A 83 -17.84 12.92 -13.23
C GLN A 83 -16.54 12.19 -13.61
N ILE A 84 -15.70 11.87 -12.62
CA ILE A 84 -14.49 11.06 -12.83
C ILE A 84 -14.94 9.70 -13.36
N SER A 85 -14.31 9.24 -14.44
CA SER A 85 -14.59 7.95 -15.05
C SER A 85 -14.04 6.81 -14.20
N ASN A 86 -14.65 5.62 -14.28
CA ASN A 86 -14.16 4.44 -13.54
C ASN A 86 -12.70 4.10 -13.89
N ARG A 87 -12.31 4.28 -15.17
CA ARG A 87 -10.92 4.08 -15.61
C ARG A 87 -9.96 5.06 -14.94
N ALA A 88 -10.33 6.34 -14.86
CA ALA A 88 -9.52 7.34 -14.18
C ALA A 88 -9.35 7.01 -12.69
N LEU A 89 -10.40 6.52 -12.02
CA LEU A 89 -10.31 6.06 -10.63
C LEU A 89 -9.34 4.88 -10.47
N ILE A 90 -9.43 3.86 -11.33
CA ILE A 90 -8.49 2.71 -11.32
C ILE A 90 -7.06 3.21 -11.52
N THR A 91 -6.82 4.02 -12.56
CA THR A 91 -5.47 4.54 -12.84
C THR A 91 -4.94 5.37 -11.68
N GLN A 92 -5.78 6.18 -11.05
CA GLN A 92 -5.41 6.99 -9.89
C GLN A 92 -4.97 6.11 -8.71
N GLY A 93 -5.74 5.06 -8.37
CA GLY A 93 -5.37 4.12 -7.32
C GLY A 93 -4.05 3.41 -7.62
N PHE A 94 -3.89 2.92 -8.84
CA PHE A 94 -2.70 2.21 -9.29
C PHE A 94 -1.44 3.07 -9.23
N VAL A 95 -1.50 4.28 -9.78
CA VAL A 95 -0.38 5.22 -9.76
C VAL A 95 -0.06 5.63 -8.33
N THR A 96 -1.08 5.86 -7.49
CA THR A 96 -0.88 6.22 -6.08
C THR A 96 -0.14 5.11 -5.31
N ALA A 97 -0.49 3.85 -5.55
CA ALA A 97 0.19 2.71 -4.93
C ALA A 97 1.66 2.61 -5.34
N ILE A 98 1.96 2.72 -6.65
CA ILE A 98 3.32 2.56 -7.16
C ILE A 98 4.21 3.76 -6.81
N ALA A 99 3.66 4.97 -6.86
CA ALA A 99 4.39 6.20 -6.55
C ALA A 99 4.64 6.40 -5.05
N ASN A 100 4.14 5.51 -4.18
CA ASN A 100 4.31 5.62 -2.74
C ASN A 100 5.67 5.06 -2.28
N PRO A 101 6.69 5.90 -1.99
CA PRO A 101 8.00 5.42 -1.57
C PRO A 101 7.95 4.67 -0.23
N LYS A 102 6.97 4.99 0.63
CA LYS A 102 6.78 4.29 1.91
C LYS A 102 6.33 2.84 1.68
N GLY A 103 5.48 2.61 0.66
CA GLY A 103 5.04 1.27 0.28
C GLY A 103 6.20 0.40 -0.18
N TRP A 104 7.07 0.94 -1.04
CA TRP A 104 8.30 0.25 -1.47
C TRP A 104 9.22 -0.08 -0.31
N ALA A 105 9.53 0.90 0.53
CA ALA A 105 10.40 0.68 1.68
C ALA A 105 9.84 -0.39 2.63
N PHE A 106 8.52 -0.39 2.88
CA PHE A 106 7.87 -1.43 3.66
C PHE A 106 8.00 -2.81 3.01
N MET A 107 7.67 -2.95 1.73
CA MET A 107 7.71 -4.26 1.06
C MET A 107 9.13 -4.82 0.95
N ILE A 108 10.11 -3.97 0.65
CA ILE A 108 11.53 -4.35 0.55
C ILE A 108 12.10 -4.76 1.91
N SER A 109 11.68 -4.10 2.99
CA SER A 109 12.24 -4.34 4.33
C SER A 109 11.54 -5.50 5.04
N LEU A 110 10.22 -5.60 4.86
CA LEU A 110 9.38 -6.50 5.64
C LEU A 110 9.17 -7.86 4.95
N LEU A 111 8.97 -7.92 3.63
CA LEU A 111 8.60 -9.18 2.96
C LEU A 111 9.72 -10.22 2.86
N PRO A 112 10.98 -9.87 2.54
CA PRO A 112 12.02 -10.87 2.30
C PRO A 112 12.27 -11.84 3.47
N PRO A 113 12.28 -11.39 4.75
CA PRO A 113 12.38 -12.30 5.90
C PRO A 113 11.30 -13.40 5.97
N PHE A 114 10.15 -13.22 5.31
CA PHE A 114 9.08 -14.22 5.27
C PHE A 114 9.23 -15.24 4.13
N ILE A 115 10.28 -15.13 3.31
CA ILE A 115 10.50 -16.01 2.16
C ILE A 115 11.72 -16.90 2.40
N SER A 116 11.48 -18.20 2.33
CA SER A 116 12.51 -19.23 2.33
C SER A 116 12.97 -19.50 0.90
N VAL A 117 14.25 -19.28 0.63
CA VAL A 117 14.89 -19.60 -0.66
C VAL A 117 15.00 -21.10 -0.94
N ASP A 118 14.96 -21.93 0.11
CA ASP A 118 15.01 -23.40 -0.02
C ASP A 118 13.68 -24.04 -0.46
N GLN A 119 12.62 -23.24 -0.61
CA GLN A 119 11.28 -23.70 -0.98
C GLN A 119 10.79 -22.98 -2.23
N ALA A 120 9.78 -23.54 -2.90
CA ALA A 120 9.17 -22.90 -4.06
C ALA A 120 8.62 -21.50 -3.69
N ILE A 121 9.04 -20.47 -4.43
CA ILE A 121 8.69 -19.07 -4.14
C ILE A 121 7.20 -18.79 -4.43
N ALA A 122 6.65 -19.38 -5.49
CA ALA A 122 5.28 -19.13 -5.94
C ALA A 122 4.21 -19.34 -4.85
N PRO A 123 4.14 -20.49 -4.14
CA PRO A 123 3.13 -20.69 -3.09
C PRO A 123 3.31 -19.75 -1.90
N GLN A 124 4.56 -19.46 -1.49
CA GLN A 124 4.85 -18.52 -0.41
C GLN A 124 4.37 -17.11 -0.76
N LEU A 125 4.65 -16.67 -1.99
CA LEU A 125 4.25 -15.37 -2.51
C LEU A 125 2.73 -15.28 -2.68
N MET A 126 2.04 -16.34 -3.09
CA MET A 126 0.57 -16.36 -3.13
C MET A 126 -0.05 -16.16 -1.74
N VAL A 127 0.47 -16.86 -0.72
CA VAL A 127 -0.02 -16.71 0.66
C VAL A 127 0.25 -15.29 1.16
N LEU A 128 1.46 -14.78 0.99
CA LEU A 128 1.84 -13.44 1.42
C LEU A 128 1.00 -12.35 0.72
N LEU A 129 0.83 -12.45 -0.60
CA LEU A 129 -0.02 -11.54 -1.37
C LEU A 129 -1.48 -11.61 -0.91
N SER A 130 -2.03 -12.80 -0.67
CA SER A 130 -3.42 -12.91 -0.22
C SER A 130 -3.67 -12.21 1.11
N ILE A 131 -2.74 -12.36 2.07
CA ILE A 131 -2.79 -11.67 3.37
C ILE A 131 -2.74 -10.15 3.17
N ILE A 132 -1.79 -9.66 2.36
CA ILE A 132 -1.63 -8.23 2.08
C ILE A 132 -2.89 -7.68 1.40
N MET A 133 -3.38 -8.33 0.34
CA MET A 133 -4.54 -7.89 -0.42
C MET A 133 -5.80 -7.83 0.44
N MET A 134 -6.04 -8.85 1.27
CA MET A 134 -7.19 -8.87 2.17
C MET A 134 -7.09 -7.73 3.19
N THR A 135 -5.94 -7.59 3.86
CA THR A 135 -5.74 -6.56 4.88
C THR A 135 -5.88 -5.15 4.29
N GLU A 136 -5.30 -4.92 3.11
CA GLU A 136 -5.38 -3.64 2.41
C GLU A 136 -6.82 -3.35 1.97
N PHE A 137 -7.52 -4.33 1.41
CA PHE A 137 -8.91 -4.16 1.00
C PHE A 137 -9.83 -3.83 2.18
N PHE A 138 -9.75 -4.58 3.27
CA PHE A 138 -10.56 -4.33 4.47
C PHE A 138 -10.24 -2.96 5.08
N SER A 139 -8.96 -2.59 5.12
CA SER A 139 -8.55 -1.27 5.61
C SER A 139 -9.12 -0.16 4.71
N MET A 140 -8.98 -0.25 3.39
CA MET A 140 -9.55 0.74 2.47
C MET A 140 -11.07 0.83 2.59
N LEU A 141 -11.76 -0.30 2.77
CA LEU A 141 -13.20 -0.34 2.96
C LEU A 141 -13.62 0.34 4.28
N ALA A 142 -12.87 0.10 5.36
CA ALA A 142 -13.09 0.76 6.64
C ALA A 142 -12.88 2.28 6.54
N TYR A 143 -11.82 2.74 5.86
CA TYR A 143 -11.56 4.17 5.66
C TYR A 143 -12.59 4.84 4.73
N ALA A 144 -12.99 4.18 3.65
CA ALA A 144 -14.00 4.70 2.73
C ALA A 144 -15.40 4.76 3.38
N SER A 145 -15.74 3.81 4.25
CA SER A 145 -17.02 3.79 4.97
C SER A 145 -17.04 4.73 6.17
N GLY A 146 -15.92 4.86 6.90
CA GLY A 146 -15.75 5.78 8.03
C GLY A 146 -15.84 7.27 7.66
N GLY A 147 -15.74 7.62 6.37
CA GLY A 147 -16.02 8.96 5.87
C GLY A 147 -17.50 9.35 5.88
N LYS A 148 -18.44 8.39 5.83
CA LYS A 148 -19.89 8.67 5.80
C LYS A 148 -20.44 9.42 7.03
N PRO A 149 -20.13 9.02 8.28
CA PRO A 149 -20.64 9.72 9.47
C PRO A 149 -20.07 11.13 9.67
N LEU A 150 -18.97 11.50 8.99
CA LEU A 150 -18.34 12.83 9.10
C LEU A 150 -18.94 13.88 8.17
N ASN A 151 -19.78 13.49 7.19
CA ASN A 151 -20.53 14.42 6.33
C ASN A 151 -21.87 14.89 6.97
N CYS A 152 -22.18 14.44 8.18
CA CYS A 152 -23.40 14.81 8.92
C CYS A 152 -23.16 15.84 10.05
N PHE A 153 -21.94 16.34 10.18
CA PHE A 153 -21.58 17.48 11.04
C PHE A 153 -20.91 18.55 10.17
#